data_AF-A0AAP0LYD7-F1
#
_entry.id   AF-A0AAP0LYD7-F1
#
_cell.length_a   1.000
_cell.length_b   1.000
_cell.length_c   1.000
_cell.angle_alpha   90.00
_cell.angle_beta   90.00
_cell.angle_gamma   90.00
#
_symmetry.space_group_name_H-M   'P 1'
#
loop_
_entity.id
_entity.type
_entity.pdbx_description
1 polymer ?
#
loop_
_entity_poly.entity_id
_entity_poly.type
_entity_poly.pdbx_seq_one_letter_code
_entity_poly.pdbx_strand_id
1 'polypeptide(L)'
;MASSISSSVFSFAETKCEDEYSAYSLPVYLLRNNCSPPEYSTPQQAQFCPIPRPPQWPPMLQVPAPEYRVVRNDFLTYPDLPNESCRIDALNKDMFKDTFSENPSDVMASLASNVLGSDSKTEITNYVEPAFVSDSPIYTIQSQCRPDSSFVVPVKLASINISLVIRCLHGLNLWRKSSSEINDELYRGFRKGNSKRESNEILAAYDFLNSDLEKFNVSIWYNSTYKNDTGNVPIGLLRVPRSINLASNAYLRSLLGPGTQILLDFVNVIFIVVSSLL
;
A
#
# COMPACT_ATOMS: atom_id res chain seq x y z
N MET A 1 -18.52 0.09 7.63
CA MET A 1 -17.39 1.05 7.67
C MET A 1 -17.67 2.15 6.67
N ALA A 2 -17.39 3.41 7.01
CA ALA A 2 -17.44 4.50 6.04
C ALA A 2 -16.12 4.50 5.27
N SER A 3 -16.15 4.33 3.94
CA SER A 3 -14.92 4.44 3.18
C SER A 3 -14.37 5.86 3.22
N SER A 4 -13.06 6.06 3.23
CA SER A 4 -12.47 7.40 3.15
C SER A 4 -11.27 7.39 2.22
N ILE A 5 -11.09 8.50 1.53
CA ILE A 5 -10.00 8.72 0.58
C ILE A 5 -9.21 9.92 1.08
N SER A 6 -7.88 9.79 1.09
CA SER A 6 -6.98 10.85 1.48
C SER A 6 -6.00 11.12 0.35
N SER A 7 -5.61 12.38 0.19
CA SER A 7 -4.57 12.81 -0.75
C SER A 7 -3.34 13.29 0.02
N SER A 8 -2.15 12.99 -0.50
CA SER A 8 -0.90 13.54 0.03
C SER A 8 0.02 13.92 -1.12
N VAL A 9 0.70 15.06 -0.99
CA VAL A 9 1.70 15.53 -1.95
C VAL A 9 3.06 15.08 -1.47
N PHE A 10 3.79 14.35 -2.32
CA PHE A 10 5.17 13.96 -2.09
C PHE A 10 6.05 14.73 -3.04
N SER A 11 7.01 15.48 -2.51
CA SER A 11 7.97 16.26 -3.29
C SER A 11 9.38 15.97 -2.81
N PHE A 12 10.30 15.79 -3.75
CA PHE A 12 11.73 15.79 -3.47
C PHE A 12 12.29 17.04 -4.14
N ALA A 13 12.68 18.01 -3.30
CA ALA A 13 13.50 19.14 -3.73
C ALA A 13 14.92 18.89 -3.21
N GLU A 14 15.94 19.41 -3.88
CA GLU A 14 17.27 19.57 -3.29
C GLU A 14 17.16 20.46 -2.05
N THR A 15 16.94 19.85 -0.88
CA THR A 15 17.15 20.52 0.39
C THR A 15 18.64 20.66 0.59
N LYS A 16 19.15 21.89 0.52
CA LYS A 16 20.32 22.25 1.34
C LYS A 16 20.01 21.80 2.77
N CYS A 17 20.95 21.11 3.40
CA CYS A 17 20.87 20.82 4.83
C CYS A 17 20.86 22.17 5.57
N GLU A 18 19.68 22.69 5.85
CA GLU A 18 19.49 23.77 6.82
C GLU A 18 19.01 23.11 8.11
N ASP A 19 19.83 23.26 9.14
CA ASP A 19 19.55 22.82 10.50
C ASP A 19 18.39 23.66 11.06
N GLU A 20 17.16 23.17 10.94
CA GLU A 20 16.06 23.64 11.78
C GLU A 20 15.33 22.45 12.42
N TYR A 21 15.88 22.04 13.56
CA TYR A 21 15.25 21.10 14.48
C TYR A 21 14.01 21.78 15.10
N SER A 22 12.82 21.40 14.64
CA SER A 22 11.61 21.51 15.46
C SER A 22 11.11 20.09 15.75
N ALA A 23 11.67 19.51 16.81
CA ALA A 23 11.21 18.25 17.36
C ALA A 23 9.83 18.47 18.00
N TYR A 24 8.77 18.19 17.25
CA TYR A 24 7.49 17.87 17.88
C TYR A 24 7.67 16.54 18.60
N SER A 25 7.91 16.64 19.91
CA SER A 25 7.92 15.53 20.85
C SER A 25 6.57 14.81 20.78
N LEU A 26 6.54 13.67 20.08
CA LEU A 26 5.52 12.66 20.35
C LEU A 26 5.69 12.24 21.82
N PRO A 27 4.60 12.13 22.60
CA PRO A 27 4.72 11.61 23.95
C PRO A 27 5.18 10.15 23.85
N VAL A 28 6.44 9.94 24.22
CA VAL A 28 6.99 8.63 24.54
C VAL A 28 6.20 8.13 25.74
N TYR A 29 5.07 7.48 25.50
CA TYR A 29 4.42 6.70 26.53
C TYR A 29 5.41 5.62 26.94
N LEU A 30 5.86 5.72 28.19
CA LEU A 30 6.80 4.84 28.87
C LEU A 30 6.62 3.38 28.42
N LEU A 31 7.49 2.92 27.53
CA LEU A 31 7.71 1.50 27.30
C LEU A 31 8.20 0.93 28.63
N ARG A 32 7.30 0.31 29.38
CA ARG A 32 7.63 -0.34 30.65
C ARG A 32 8.55 -1.51 30.29
N ASN A 33 9.83 -1.40 30.65
CA ASN A 33 10.89 -2.40 30.41
C ASN A 33 10.66 -3.78 31.07
N ASN A 34 9.44 -4.13 31.50
CA ASN A 34 9.13 -5.38 32.19
C ASN A 34 8.11 -6.22 31.40
N CYS A 35 8.48 -6.60 30.18
CA CYS A 35 7.81 -7.70 29.50
C CYS A 35 8.46 -9.02 29.87
N SER A 36 7.67 -9.99 30.35
CA SER A 36 8.12 -11.38 30.47
C SER A 36 8.38 -11.96 29.07
N PRO A 37 9.28 -12.94 28.92
CA PRO A 37 9.52 -13.60 27.63
C PRO A 37 8.22 -14.11 26.99
N PRO A 38 8.15 -14.28 25.66
CA PRO A 38 6.94 -14.74 24.96
C PRO A 38 6.35 -16.04 25.54
N GLU A 39 7.20 -16.89 26.10
CA GLU A 39 6.85 -18.16 26.76
C GLU A 39 6.01 -17.99 28.05
N TYR A 40 5.96 -16.78 28.62
CA TYR A 40 5.29 -16.45 29.88
C TYR A 40 4.24 -15.34 29.73
N SER A 41 3.97 -14.89 28.49
CA SER A 41 3.04 -13.79 28.21
C SER A 41 1.75 -14.30 27.59
N THR A 42 0.62 -13.72 27.96
CA THR A 42 -0.65 -13.98 27.25
C THR A 42 -0.59 -13.39 25.83
N PRO A 43 -1.36 -13.92 24.86
CA PRO A 43 -1.37 -13.41 23.47
C PRO A 43 -1.68 -11.91 23.36
N GLN A 44 -2.41 -11.34 24.32
CA GLN A 44 -2.74 -9.91 24.39
C GLN A 44 -1.60 -9.08 25.00
N GLN A 45 -0.80 -9.63 25.92
CA GLN A 45 0.35 -8.94 26.52
C GLN A 45 1.56 -8.93 25.58
N ALA A 46 1.76 -9.98 24.78
CA ALA A 46 2.86 -10.09 23.82
C ALA A 46 2.84 -8.99 22.74
N GLN A 47 1.68 -8.40 22.46
CA GLN A 47 1.48 -7.33 21.48
C GLN A 47 2.13 -5.99 21.88
N PHE A 48 2.39 -5.78 23.17
CA PHE A 48 2.95 -4.54 23.71
C PHE A 48 4.45 -4.64 24.04
N CYS A 49 5.07 -5.78 23.76
CA CYS A 49 6.46 -6.01 24.08
C CYS A 49 7.39 -5.64 22.91
N PRO A 50 8.57 -5.07 23.17
CA PRO A 50 9.54 -4.80 22.13
C PRO A 50 9.97 -6.12 21.48
N ILE A 51 9.71 -6.28 20.18
CA ILE A 51 10.25 -7.39 19.39
C ILE A 51 11.68 -7.00 19.01
N PRO A 52 12.74 -7.66 19.53
CA PRO A 52 14.12 -7.21 19.35
C PRO A 52 14.56 -7.15 17.89
N ARG A 53 13.94 -7.98 17.04
CA ARG A 53 14.12 -8.02 15.58
C ARG A 53 12.74 -8.22 14.94
N PRO A 54 11.98 -7.14 14.66
CA PRO A 54 10.67 -7.28 14.05
C PRO A 54 10.81 -7.94 12.66
N PRO A 55 9.84 -8.77 12.25
CA PRO A 55 9.83 -9.31 10.90
C PRO A 55 9.84 -8.18 9.86
N GLN A 56 10.57 -8.43 8.78
CA GLN A 56 10.63 -7.56 7.62
C GLN A 56 9.35 -7.73 6.79
N TRP A 57 8.40 -6.80 6.94
CA TRP A 57 7.13 -6.83 6.20
C TRP A 57 7.24 -6.09 4.87
N PRO A 58 6.95 -6.75 3.73
CA PRO A 58 6.81 -6.09 2.45
C PRO A 58 5.77 -4.95 2.49
N PRO A 59 6.03 -3.78 1.88
CA PRO A 59 4.99 -2.78 1.73
C PRO A 59 3.89 -3.30 0.81
N MET A 60 2.65 -3.02 1.18
CA MET A 60 1.46 -3.38 0.41
C MET A 60 0.66 -2.15 0.04
N LEU A 61 -0.23 -2.31 -0.94
CA LEU A 61 -1.34 -1.39 -1.22
C LEU A 61 -2.58 -1.78 -0.41
N GLN A 62 -3.40 -0.79 -0.07
CA GLN A 62 -4.75 -1.06 0.44
C GLN A 62 -5.69 -1.34 -0.73
N VAL A 63 -5.95 -2.62 -1.00
CA VAL A 63 -6.81 -3.05 -2.10
C VAL A 63 -8.27 -3.00 -1.66
N PRO A 64 -9.20 -2.53 -2.50
CA PRO A 64 -10.63 -2.65 -2.20
C PRO A 64 -11.07 -4.11 -2.19
N ALA A 65 -11.95 -4.46 -1.25
CA ALA A 65 -12.63 -5.75 -1.25
C ALA A 65 -13.37 -5.96 -2.60
N PRO A 66 -13.49 -7.21 -3.10
CA PRO A 66 -14.04 -7.49 -4.42
C PRO A 66 -15.38 -6.79 -4.72
N GLU A 67 -16.29 -6.75 -3.74
CA GLU A 67 -17.61 -6.12 -3.84
C GLU A 67 -17.59 -4.59 -3.95
N TYR A 68 -16.46 -3.94 -3.66
CA TYR A 68 -16.32 -2.48 -3.70
C TYR A 68 -15.41 -1.99 -4.82
N ARG A 69 -14.76 -2.85 -5.59
CA ARG A 69 -13.86 -2.41 -6.69
C ARG A 69 -14.57 -1.56 -7.74
N VAL A 70 -13.92 -0.53 -8.25
CA VAL A 70 -14.54 0.36 -9.23
C VAL A 70 -15.03 -0.39 -10.48
N VAL A 71 -16.26 -0.08 -10.89
CA VAL A 71 -16.87 -0.54 -12.15
C VAL A 71 -17.77 0.57 -12.70
N ARG A 72 -18.06 0.48 -13.98
CA ARG A 72 -18.99 1.37 -14.67
C ARG A 72 -20.41 1.12 -14.16
N ASN A 73 -21.13 2.20 -13.82
CA ASN A 73 -22.52 2.16 -13.37
C ASN A 73 -23.24 3.50 -13.65
N ASP A 74 -24.44 3.67 -13.09
CA ASP A 74 -25.29 4.85 -13.31
C ASP A 74 -24.66 6.19 -12.87
N PHE A 75 -23.73 6.18 -11.91
CA PHE A 75 -23.11 7.40 -11.36
C PHE A 75 -21.62 7.53 -11.69
N LEU A 76 -20.96 6.44 -12.10
CA LEU A 76 -19.60 6.39 -12.64
C LEU A 76 -19.66 5.92 -14.09
N THR A 77 -19.84 6.88 -15.00
CA THR A 77 -20.16 6.61 -16.41
C THR A 77 -18.94 6.59 -17.32
N TYR A 78 -17.72 6.68 -16.78
CA TYR A 78 -16.49 6.65 -17.56
C TYR A 78 -16.42 5.37 -18.41
N PRO A 79 -16.25 5.48 -19.74
CA PRO A 79 -16.39 4.34 -20.65
C PRO A 79 -15.23 3.34 -20.58
N ASP A 80 -14.11 3.76 -20.01
CA ASP A 80 -12.91 2.94 -19.80
C ASP A 80 -12.93 2.19 -18.46
N LEU A 81 -13.97 2.38 -17.64
CA LEU A 81 -14.20 1.58 -16.45
C LEU A 81 -14.70 0.18 -16.82
N PRO A 82 -14.27 -0.86 -16.08
CA PRO A 82 -14.73 -2.22 -16.30
C PRO A 82 -16.22 -2.37 -15.97
N ASN A 83 -16.89 -3.33 -16.59
CA ASN A 83 -18.28 -3.66 -16.24
C ASN A 83 -18.38 -4.36 -14.87
N GLU A 84 -19.58 -4.45 -14.29
CA GLU A 84 -19.80 -5.12 -12.99
C GLU A 84 -19.29 -6.57 -12.94
N SER A 85 -19.37 -7.30 -14.05
CA SER A 85 -18.84 -8.67 -14.18
C SER A 85 -17.32 -8.76 -13.99
N CYS A 86 -16.61 -7.64 -14.17
CA CYS A 86 -15.16 -7.52 -14.14
C CYS A 86 -14.62 -7.04 -12.78
N ARG A 87 -15.44 -7.02 -11.71
CA ARG A 87 -14.93 -6.86 -10.33
C ARG A 87 -13.86 -7.91 -9.98
N ILE A 88 -13.90 -9.05 -10.66
CA ILE A 88 -13.00 -10.18 -10.46
C ILE A 88 -11.77 -10.07 -11.36
N ASP A 89 -11.92 -9.66 -12.63
CA ASP A 89 -10.84 -9.51 -13.60
C ASP A 89 -11.05 -8.28 -14.48
N ALA A 90 -10.08 -7.37 -14.47
CA ALA A 90 -10.12 -6.12 -15.21
C ALA A 90 -9.23 -6.24 -16.48
N LEU A 91 -9.41 -5.41 -17.53
CA LEU A 91 -8.58 -5.41 -18.74
C LEU A 91 -7.98 -4.03 -19.08
N ASN A 92 -6.63 -3.89 -19.05
CA ASN A 92 -5.75 -2.86 -19.66
C ASN A 92 -4.35 -2.78 -18.99
N LYS A 93 -3.33 -2.27 -19.72
CA LYS A 93 -1.89 -2.33 -19.41
C LYS A 93 -1.27 -1.03 -18.84
N ASP A 94 -0.01 -1.17 -18.38
CA ASP A 94 1.02 -0.16 -18.07
C ASP A 94 1.00 0.61 -16.74
N MET A 95 1.57 -0.05 -15.73
CA MET A 95 2.33 0.48 -14.57
C MET A 95 2.86 -0.72 -13.74
N PHE A 96 2.16 -1.85 -13.86
CA PHE A 96 2.46 -3.11 -13.19
C PHE A 96 3.33 -4.03 -14.06
N LYS A 97 4.14 -4.87 -13.40
CA LYS A 97 4.93 -5.90 -14.08
C LYS A 97 4.00 -7.01 -14.60
N ASP A 98 4.43 -7.66 -15.67
CA ASP A 98 3.72 -8.77 -16.31
C ASP A 98 3.78 -10.08 -15.51
N THR A 99 4.74 -10.23 -14.59
CA THR A 99 5.00 -11.52 -13.93
C THR A 99 5.31 -11.38 -12.45
N PHE A 100 4.81 -12.34 -11.67
CA PHE A 100 5.25 -12.60 -10.31
C PHE A 100 6.66 -13.20 -10.36
N SER A 101 7.56 -12.68 -9.53
CA SER A 101 8.88 -13.29 -9.31
C SER A 101 8.92 -13.92 -7.93
N GLU A 102 9.17 -15.23 -7.88
CA GLU A 102 9.40 -15.97 -6.65
C GLU A 102 10.85 -16.47 -6.61
N ASN A 103 11.54 -16.21 -5.50
CA ASN A 103 12.78 -16.87 -5.15
C ASN A 103 12.58 -17.66 -3.84
N PRO A 104 12.54 -19.00 -3.89
CA PRO A 104 12.31 -19.83 -2.71
C PRO A 104 13.38 -19.69 -1.62
N SER A 105 14.58 -19.21 -1.95
CA SER A 105 15.66 -19.02 -0.96
C SER A 105 15.45 -17.79 -0.08
N ASP A 106 14.70 -16.79 -0.55
CA ASP A 106 14.34 -15.58 0.20
C ASP A 106 12.94 -15.11 -0.20
N VAL A 107 11.95 -15.81 0.35
CA VAL A 107 10.53 -15.59 0.03
C VAL A 107 10.08 -14.17 0.38
N MET A 108 10.54 -13.60 1.50
CA MET A 108 10.11 -12.26 1.92
C MET A 108 10.68 -11.15 1.03
N ALA A 109 11.96 -11.22 0.67
CA ALA A 109 12.53 -10.29 -0.31
C ALA A 109 11.86 -10.45 -1.68
N SER A 110 11.56 -11.69 -2.07
CA SER A 110 10.82 -11.95 -3.30
C SER A 110 9.44 -11.31 -3.29
N LEU A 111 8.68 -11.48 -2.20
CA LEU A 111 7.39 -10.84 -1.99
C LEU A 111 7.50 -9.31 -2.06
N ALA A 112 8.51 -8.71 -1.41
CA ALA A 112 8.78 -7.27 -1.47
C ALA A 112 9.05 -6.75 -2.89
N SER A 113 9.66 -7.55 -3.76
CA SER A 113 9.91 -7.18 -5.15
C SER A 113 8.65 -7.11 -6.03
N ASN A 114 7.54 -7.73 -5.60
CA ASN A 114 6.26 -7.77 -6.29
C ASN A 114 5.30 -6.70 -5.77
N VAL A 115 4.37 -6.23 -6.63
CA VAL A 115 3.37 -5.24 -6.22
C VAL A 115 2.27 -5.93 -5.43
N LEU A 116 2.45 -5.99 -4.11
CA LEU A 116 1.51 -6.63 -3.21
C LEU A 116 0.41 -5.68 -2.75
N GLY A 117 -0.73 -6.25 -2.40
CA GLY A 117 -1.84 -5.54 -1.78
C GLY A 117 -2.72 -6.47 -0.95
N SER A 118 -3.52 -5.89 -0.06
CA SER A 118 -4.50 -6.63 0.74
C SER A 118 -5.71 -5.78 1.02
N ASP A 119 -6.87 -6.41 1.14
CA ASP A 119 -8.14 -5.80 1.53
C ASP A 119 -8.41 -5.86 3.04
N SER A 120 -7.55 -6.58 3.78
CA SER A 120 -7.61 -6.66 5.23
C SER A 120 -7.51 -5.28 5.86
N LYS A 121 -8.16 -5.14 7.02
CA LYS A 121 -8.11 -3.93 7.84
C LYS A 121 -6.71 -3.75 8.40
N THR A 122 -6.24 -2.51 8.44
CA THR A 122 -4.98 -2.18 9.08
C THR A 122 -5.17 -2.04 10.59
N GLU A 123 -4.07 -2.21 11.32
CA GLU A 123 -4.02 -2.10 12.79
C GLU A 123 -3.26 -0.83 13.20
N ILE A 124 -3.34 -0.49 14.49
CA ILE A 124 -2.62 0.67 15.06
C ILE A 124 -1.11 0.44 15.21
N THR A 125 -0.64 -0.80 15.08
CA THR A 125 0.77 -1.18 15.06
C THR A 125 1.06 -2.11 13.89
N ASN A 126 2.34 -2.22 13.51
CA ASN A 126 2.76 -3.11 12.43
C ASN A 126 3.66 -4.26 12.91
N TYR A 127 3.59 -4.64 14.20
CA TYR A 127 4.38 -5.78 14.71
C TYR A 127 4.04 -7.07 13.95
N VAL A 128 2.76 -7.26 13.68
CA VAL A 128 2.24 -8.29 12.79
C VAL A 128 1.44 -7.59 11.72
N GLU A 129 1.81 -7.81 10.46
CA GLU A 129 1.07 -7.26 9.32
C GLU A 129 -0.26 -8.03 9.14
N PRO A 130 -1.43 -7.36 9.29
CA PRO A 130 -2.73 -8.03 9.25
C PRO A 130 -2.98 -8.89 8.02
N ALA A 131 -2.42 -8.54 6.85
CA ALA A 131 -2.62 -9.32 5.63
C ALA A 131 -2.03 -10.74 5.70
N PHE A 132 -1.03 -10.97 6.56
CA PHE A 132 -0.36 -12.27 6.68
C PHE A 132 -1.07 -13.21 7.66
N VAL A 133 -2.03 -12.69 8.43
CA VAL A 133 -2.78 -13.43 9.45
C VAL A 133 -4.29 -13.37 9.24
N SER A 134 -4.76 -12.67 8.20
CA SER A 134 -6.17 -12.63 7.81
C SER A 134 -6.56 -13.82 6.94
N ASP A 135 -7.83 -14.17 6.94
CA ASP A 135 -8.40 -15.17 6.00
C ASP A 135 -8.50 -14.65 4.55
N SER A 136 -8.26 -13.35 4.34
CA SER A 136 -8.19 -12.74 3.01
C SER A 136 -6.92 -13.15 2.27
N PRO A 137 -6.99 -13.41 0.95
CA PRO A 137 -5.78 -13.61 0.15
C PRO A 137 -4.93 -12.33 0.10
N ILE A 138 -3.62 -12.52 -0.07
CA ILE A 138 -2.74 -11.43 -0.50
C ILE A 138 -2.84 -11.32 -2.00
N TYR A 139 -2.93 -10.10 -2.51
CA TYR A 139 -3.03 -9.83 -3.92
C TYR A 139 -1.68 -9.46 -4.50
N THR A 140 -1.31 -10.04 -5.65
CA THR A 140 -0.26 -9.49 -6.51
C THR A 140 -0.90 -8.73 -7.65
N ILE A 141 -0.65 -7.42 -7.73
CA ILE A 141 -1.20 -6.58 -8.79
C ILE A 141 -0.28 -6.64 -10.01
N GLN A 142 -0.81 -7.10 -11.13
CA GLN A 142 -0.08 -7.32 -12.38
C GLN A 142 -0.84 -6.72 -13.57
N SER A 143 -0.12 -6.44 -14.66
CA SER A 143 -0.69 -5.97 -15.93
C SER A 143 -1.43 -7.06 -16.70
N GLN A 144 -1.29 -8.32 -16.29
CA GLN A 144 -1.96 -9.48 -16.87
C GLN A 144 -1.92 -10.62 -15.86
N CYS A 145 -3.05 -11.29 -15.67
CA CYS A 145 -3.18 -12.47 -14.82
C CYS A 145 -3.46 -13.71 -15.67
N ARG A 146 -2.92 -14.86 -15.27
CA ARG A 146 -3.27 -16.14 -15.88
C ARG A 146 -4.63 -16.62 -15.34
N PRO A 147 -5.40 -17.41 -16.10
CA PRO A 147 -6.55 -18.13 -15.56
C PRO A 147 -6.12 -18.96 -14.35
N ASP A 148 -6.92 -18.98 -13.29
CA ASP A 148 -6.64 -19.68 -12.02
C ASP A 148 -5.31 -19.26 -11.34
N SER A 149 -4.96 -17.97 -11.41
CA SER A 149 -3.76 -17.39 -10.80
C SER A 149 -3.84 -17.27 -9.26
N SER A 150 -4.33 -18.30 -8.57
CA SER A 150 -4.21 -18.44 -7.13
C SER A 150 -3.18 -19.52 -6.82
N PHE A 151 -2.18 -19.18 -6.02
CA PHE A 151 -1.13 -20.12 -5.60
C PHE A 151 -0.80 -19.91 -4.12
N VAL A 152 -0.17 -20.91 -3.52
CA VAL A 152 0.16 -20.89 -2.10
C VAL A 152 1.66 -20.70 -1.94
N VAL A 153 2.05 -19.71 -1.14
CA VAL A 153 3.45 -19.45 -0.79
C VAL A 153 3.64 -19.80 0.68
N PRO A 154 4.49 -20.80 1.00
CA PRO A 154 4.84 -21.10 2.38
C PRO A 154 5.80 -20.03 2.91
N VAL A 155 5.48 -19.44 4.05
CA VAL A 155 6.30 -18.43 4.72
C VAL A 155 6.57 -18.87 6.15
N LYS A 156 7.83 -18.77 6.56
CA LYS A 156 8.25 -19.02 7.93
C LYS A 156 8.28 -17.71 8.70
N LEU A 157 7.39 -17.56 9.66
CA LEU A 157 7.34 -16.41 10.56
C LEU A 157 7.82 -16.81 11.95
N ALA A 158 9.06 -16.43 12.27
CA ALA A 158 9.78 -16.92 13.45
C ALA A 158 9.80 -18.47 13.50
N SER A 159 9.03 -19.08 14.41
CA SER A 159 8.95 -20.54 14.58
C SER A 159 7.69 -21.16 13.96
N ILE A 160 6.83 -20.36 13.31
CA ILE A 160 5.55 -20.79 12.77
C ILE A 160 5.63 -20.82 11.24
N ASN A 161 5.13 -21.90 10.63
CA ASN A 161 4.95 -21.98 9.19
C ASN A 161 3.53 -21.56 8.85
N ILE A 162 3.39 -20.55 7.99
CA ILE A 162 2.13 -20.01 7.51
C ILE A 162 2.06 -20.24 5.99
N SER A 163 0.89 -20.57 5.49
CA SER A 163 0.65 -20.71 4.05
C SER A 163 -0.17 -19.52 3.57
N LEU A 164 0.45 -18.65 2.78
CA LEU A 164 -0.21 -17.47 2.24
C LEU A 164 -0.86 -17.81 0.90
N VAL A 165 -2.15 -17.51 0.76
CA VAL A 165 -2.85 -17.61 -0.53
C VAL A 165 -2.58 -16.31 -1.29
N ILE A 166 -1.83 -16.41 -2.38
CA ILE A 166 -1.57 -15.31 -3.29
C ILE A 166 -2.54 -15.39 -4.46
N ARG A 167 -3.25 -14.31 -4.74
CA ARG A 167 -4.12 -14.19 -5.92
C ARG A 167 -3.64 -13.05 -6.80
N CYS A 168 -3.49 -13.29 -8.10
CA CYS A 168 -3.24 -12.21 -9.04
C CYS A 168 -4.48 -11.32 -9.18
N LEU A 169 -4.27 -10.01 -9.14
CA LEU A 169 -5.26 -9.02 -9.54
C LEU A 169 -4.75 -8.26 -10.74
N HIS A 170 -5.60 -8.15 -11.74
CA HIS A 170 -5.31 -7.34 -12.90
C HIS A 170 -5.42 -5.86 -12.54
N GLY A 171 -4.32 -5.13 -12.62
CA GLY A 171 -4.25 -3.70 -12.37
C GLY A 171 -4.52 -2.89 -13.64
N LEU A 172 -5.52 -2.01 -13.58
CA LEU A 172 -5.84 -1.07 -14.66
C LEU A 172 -5.23 0.29 -14.44
N ASN A 173 -4.64 0.83 -15.50
CA ASN A 173 -4.18 2.21 -15.53
C ASN A 173 -5.13 2.99 -16.43
N LEU A 174 -5.87 3.89 -15.80
CA LEU A 174 -6.84 4.76 -16.45
C LEU A 174 -6.37 6.20 -16.34
N TRP A 175 -6.61 6.98 -17.39
CA TRP A 175 -6.09 8.33 -17.51
C TRP A 175 -7.22 9.35 -17.35
N ARG A 176 -6.96 10.39 -16.56
CA ARG A 176 -7.82 11.56 -16.38
C ARG A 176 -7.04 12.81 -16.73
N LYS A 177 -7.73 13.85 -17.19
CA LYS A 177 -7.05 15.05 -17.71
C LYS A 177 -6.56 15.99 -16.60
N SER A 178 -7.11 15.86 -15.39
CA SER A 178 -6.77 16.74 -14.27
C SER A 178 -7.03 16.08 -12.90
N SER A 179 -6.36 16.61 -11.88
CA SER A 179 -6.69 16.37 -10.47
C SER A 179 -8.18 16.56 -10.14
N SER A 180 -8.86 17.50 -10.80
CA SER A 180 -10.30 17.73 -10.56
C SER A 180 -11.16 16.58 -11.04
N GLU A 181 -10.84 15.98 -12.20
CA GLU A 181 -11.55 14.79 -12.70
C GLU A 181 -11.30 13.58 -11.80
N ILE A 182 -10.06 13.40 -11.32
CA ILE A 182 -9.71 12.35 -10.34
C ILE A 182 -10.55 12.53 -9.07
N ASN A 183 -10.61 13.74 -8.52
CA ASN A 183 -11.37 14.02 -7.30
C ASN A 183 -12.88 13.81 -7.49
N ASP A 184 -13.46 14.22 -8.62
CA ASP A 184 -14.88 14.00 -8.92
C ASP A 184 -15.20 12.50 -9.02
N GLU A 185 -14.36 11.71 -9.71
CA GLU A 185 -14.53 10.25 -9.82
C GLU A 185 -14.41 9.54 -8.46
N LEU A 186 -13.38 9.87 -7.68
CA LEU A 186 -13.19 9.34 -6.33
C LEU A 186 -14.37 9.71 -5.41
N TYR A 187 -14.87 10.94 -5.52
CA TYR A 187 -16.02 11.40 -4.75
C TYR A 187 -17.30 10.66 -5.13
N ARG A 188 -17.57 10.48 -6.42
CA ARG A 188 -18.73 9.69 -6.89
C ARG A 188 -18.63 8.22 -6.48
N GLY A 189 -17.43 7.66 -6.50
CA GLY A 189 -17.15 6.31 -6.01
C GLY A 189 -17.32 6.16 -4.49
N PHE A 190 -17.21 7.25 -3.75
CA PHE A 190 -17.42 7.24 -2.31
C PHE A 190 -18.90 7.09 -1.94
N ARG A 191 -19.19 6.20 -0.98
CA ARG A 191 -20.55 5.88 -0.51
C ARG A 191 -21.42 7.10 -0.17
N LYS A 192 -20.85 8.21 0.30
CA LYS A 192 -21.64 9.42 0.59
C LYS A 192 -21.67 10.44 -0.55
N GLY A 193 -20.92 10.23 -1.62
CA GLY A 193 -20.87 11.10 -2.79
C GLY A 193 -21.77 10.66 -3.95
N ASN A 194 -22.48 9.54 -3.82
CA ASN A 194 -23.50 9.10 -4.78
C ASN A 194 -24.88 8.88 -4.12
N SER A 195 -25.92 8.99 -4.94
CA SER A 195 -27.32 8.85 -4.51
C SER A 195 -27.70 7.42 -4.08
N LYS A 196 -26.98 6.41 -4.58
CA LYS A 196 -27.22 4.98 -4.31
C LYS A 196 -26.64 4.52 -2.97
N ARG A 197 -25.74 5.30 -2.37
CA ARG A 197 -25.00 4.95 -1.14
C ARG A 197 -24.21 3.65 -1.27
N GLU A 198 -23.58 3.48 -2.43
CA GLU A 198 -22.74 2.33 -2.78
C GLU A 198 -21.27 2.76 -2.85
N SER A 199 -20.36 1.84 -2.53
CA SER A 199 -18.92 2.09 -2.68
C SER A 199 -18.43 1.53 -4.01
N ASN A 200 -17.73 2.37 -4.77
CA ASN A 200 -16.94 1.99 -5.93
C ASN A 200 -15.55 2.61 -5.78
N GLU A 201 -14.65 1.83 -5.21
CA GLU A 201 -13.36 2.25 -4.74
C GLU A 201 -12.28 2.01 -5.80
N ILE A 202 -11.47 3.04 -6.00
CA ILE A 202 -10.28 3.00 -6.83
C ILE A 202 -9.09 2.69 -5.90
N LEU A 203 -8.19 1.81 -6.36
CA LEU A 203 -7.02 1.35 -5.59
C LEU A 203 -6.13 2.51 -5.14
N ALA A 204 -5.73 3.34 -6.10
CA ALA A 204 -4.96 4.56 -5.89
C ALA A 204 -5.06 5.44 -7.15
N ALA A 205 -4.84 6.74 -7.00
CA ALA A 205 -4.64 7.65 -8.12
C ALA A 205 -3.35 8.44 -7.93
N TYR A 206 -2.75 8.87 -9.05
CA TYR A 206 -1.47 9.57 -9.08
C TYR A 206 -1.57 10.75 -10.02
N ASP A 207 -1.12 11.92 -9.58
CA ASP A 207 -1.00 13.11 -10.40
C ASP A 207 0.46 13.56 -10.45
N PHE A 208 1.08 13.37 -11.62
CA PHE A 208 2.45 13.74 -11.93
C PHE A 208 2.55 15.08 -12.66
N LEU A 209 1.45 15.83 -12.86
CA LEU A 209 1.46 17.08 -13.66
C LEU A 209 2.41 18.16 -13.11
N ASN A 210 2.74 18.08 -11.82
CA ASN A 210 3.72 18.97 -11.17
C ASN A 210 5.16 18.42 -11.16
N SER A 211 5.38 17.22 -11.73
CA SER A 211 6.70 16.62 -11.92
C SER A 211 7.25 16.95 -13.31
N ASP A 212 8.56 17.14 -13.41
CA ASP A 212 9.31 17.34 -14.66
C ASP A 212 10.64 16.59 -14.62
N LEU A 213 11.58 16.83 -15.53
CA LEU A 213 12.86 16.09 -15.57
C LEU A 213 13.79 16.38 -14.38
N GLU A 214 13.58 17.48 -13.68
CA GLU A 214 14.45 17.98 -12.60
C GLU A 214 13.75 17.90 -11.24
N LYS A 215 12.42 17.90 -11.22
CA LYS A 215 11.59 17.96 -10.02
C LYS A 215 10.62 16.79 -9.97
N PHE A 216 10.70 16.01 -8.90
CA PHE A 216 9.69 15.01 -8.57
C PHE A 216 8.67 15.59 -7.59
N ASN A 217 7.43 15.79 -8.05
CA ASN A 217 6.29 16.25 -7.26
C ASN A 217 5.02 15.52 -7.71
N VAL A 218 4.57 14.59 -6.88
CA VAL A 218 3.43 13.73 -7.16
C VAL A 218 2.37 13.88 -6.08
N SER A 219 1.10 14.00 -6.49
CA SER A 219 -0.02 13.84 -5.57
C SER A 219 -0.54 12.41 -5.65
N ILE A 220 -0.71 11.77 -4.49
CA ILE A 220 -1.18 10.39 -4.39
C ILE A 220 -2.49 10.38 -3.61
N TRP A 221 -3.54 9.80 -4.20
CA TRP A 221 -4.78 9.48 -3.51
C TRP A 221 -4.79 8.00 -3.14
N TYR A 222 -5.13 7.71 -1.88
CA TYR A 222 -5.17 6.37 -1.35
C TYR A 222 -6.37 6.18 -0.42
N ASN A 223 -6.76 4.92 -0.25
CA ASN A 223 -7.82 4.55 0.66
C ASN A 223 -7.35 4.68 2.12
N SER A 224 -8.04 5.53 2.89
CA SER A 224 -7.79 5.80 4.31
C SER A 224 -8.90 5.29 5.23
N THR A 225 -9.82 4.47 4.73
CA THR A 225 -11.01 3.97 5.44
C THR A 225 -10.70 3.41 6.82
N TYR A 226 -9.58 2.69 6.93
CA TYR A 226 -9.16 1.99 8.15
C TYR A 226 -8.32 2.86 9.10
N LYS A 227 -8.05 4.12 8.72
CA LYS A 227 -7.39 5.11 9.59
C LYS A 227 -8.17 5.30 10.91
N ASN A 228 -9.50 5.27 10.83
CA ASN A 228 -10.44 5.45 11.95
C ASN A 228 -10.08 6.61 12.89
N ASP A 229 -9.73 7.75 12.28
CA ASP A 229 -9.30 8.95 12.99
C ASP A 229 -10.51 9.64 13.66
N THR A 230 -10.63 9.47 14.97
CA THR A 230 -11.64 10.12 15.81
C THR A 230 -11.04 11.22 16.70
N GLY A 231 -9.76 11.57 16.49
CA GLY A 231 -9.03 12.59 17.26
C GLY A 231 -8.55 12.18 18.66
N ASN A 232 -9.19 11.20 19.30
CA ASN A 232 -8.92 10.83 20.71
C ASN A 232 -8.31 9.42 20.90
N VAL A 233 -8.10 8.67 19.82
CA VAL A 233 -7.57 7.29 19.86
C VAL A 233 -6.39 7.13 18.89
N PRO A 234 -5.50 6.15 19.14
CA PRO A 234 -4.46 5.80 18.17
C PRO A 234 -5.06 5.51 16.79
N ILE A 235 -4.39 6.04 15.78
CA ILE A 235 -4.85 6.00 14.40
C ILE A 235 -4.35 4.70 13.74
N GLY A 236 -5.21 4.05 12.95
CA GLY A 236 -4.81 2.89 12.16
C GLY A 236 -3.72 3.24 11.15
N LEU A 237 -2.72 2.37 11.01
CA LEU A 237 -1.64 2.55 10.05
C LEU A 237 -2.17 2.48 8.61
N LEU A 238 -1.49 3.14 7.68
CA LEU A 238 -1.91 3.23 6.28
C LEU A 238 -0.88 2.60 5.35
N ARG A 239 -1.37 1.83 4.38
CA ARG A 239 -0.59 1.14 3.35
C ARG A 239 -0.19 2.07 2.18
N VAL A 240 0.44 3.19 2.52
CA VAL A 240 0.93 4.22 1.57
C VAL A 240 2.34 3.92 0.99
N PRO A 241 3.28 3.29 1.73
CA PRO A 241 4.65 3.13 1.24
C PRO A 241 4.78 2.43 -0.13
N ARG A 242 3.89 1.48 -0.45
CA ARG A 242 3.91 0.83 -1.77
C ARG A 242 3.49 1.77 -2.89
N SER A 243 2.52 2.65 -2.67
CA SER A 243 2.11 3.67 -3.64
C SER A 243 3.24 4.66 -3.93
N ILE A 244 3.97 5.08 -2.90
CA ILE A 244 5.15 5.95 -3.06
C ILE A 244 6.22 5.23 -3.90
N ASN A 245 6.52 3.98 -3.55
CA ASN A 245 7.49 3.16 -4.28
C ASN A 245 7.12 3.03 -5.78
N LEU A 246 5.84 2.79 -6.09
CA LEU A 246 5.35 2.75 -7.47
C LEU A 246 5.53 4.08 -8.19
N ALA A 247 5.12 5.19 -7.56
CA ALA A 247 5.21 6.51 -8.16
C ALA A 247 6.66 6.94 -8.41
N SER A 248 7.53 6.75 -7.43
CA SER A 248 8.97 7.05 -7.55
C SER A 248 9.62 6.21 -8.64
N ASN A 249 9.30 4.91 -8.73
CA ASN A 249 9.85 4.05 -9.78
C ASN A 249 9.34 4.39 -11.17
N ALA A 250 8.06 4.76 -11.31
CA ALA A 250 7.53 5.22 -12.60
C ALA A 250 8.28 6.47 -13.08
N TYR A 251 8.51 7.42 -12.19
CA TYR A 251 9.27 8.62 -12.47
C TYR A 251 10.73 8.32 -12.85
N LEU A 252 11.44 7.54 -12.03
CA LEU A 252 12.84 7.18 -12.29
C LEU A 252 13.02 6.42 -13.61
N ARG A 253 12.08 5.55 -13.97
CA ARG A 253 12.12 4.84 -15.26
C ARG A 253 11.89 5.77 -16.44
N SER A 254 11.04 6.78 -16.27
CA SER A 254 10.84 7.82 -17.27
C SER A 254 12.11 8.66 -17.49
N LEU A 255 12.91 8.89 -16.44
CA LEU A 255 14.14 9.68 -16.53
C LEU A 255 15.36 8.87 -17.01
N LEU A 256 15.57 7.70 -16.42
CA LEU A 256 16.82 6.94 -16.50
C LEU A 256 16.68 5.65 -17.31
N GLY A 257 15.49 5.38 -17.84
CA GLY A 257 15.18 4.19 -18.63
C GLY A 257 14.64 3.02 -17.80
N PRO A 258 14.17 1.95 -18.46
CA PRO A 258 13.39 0.87 -17.85
C PRO A 258 14.16 0.02 -16.82
N GLY A 259 15.50 0.08 -16.81
CA GLY A 259 16.35 -0.65 -15.88
C GLY A 259 16.45 -0.04 -14.48
N THR A 260 16.00 1.21 -14.31
CA THR A 260 16.13 1.91 -13.03
C THR A 260 14.98 1.57 -12.09
N GLN A 261 15.31 1.17 -10.87
CA GLN A 261 14.34 0.99 -9.80
C GLN A 261 14.99 1.22 -8.43
N ILE A 262 14.24 1.83 -7.52
CA ILE A 262 14.50 1.88 -6.08
C ILE A 262 13.40 1.06 -5.40
N LEU A 263 13.79 0.06 -4.62
CA LEU A 263 12.85 -0.79 -3.92
C LEU A 263 12.88 -0.44 -2.43
N LEU A 264 11.77 0.09 -1.94
CA LEU A 264 11.49 0.08 -0.51
C LEU A 264 11.03 -1.32 -0.15
N ASP A 265 11.95 -2.14 0.35
CA ASP A 265 11.68 -3.57 0.57
C ASP A 265 10.75 -3.81 1.75
N PHE A 266 10.90 -3.03 2.83
CA PHE A 266 10.23 -3.32 4.09
C PHE A 266 9.82 -2.05 4.85
N VAL A 267 8.70 -2.12 5.57
CA VAL A 267 8.10 -0.96 6.29
C VAL A 267 8.44 -0.90 7.79
N ASN A 268 9.04 -1.94 8.35
CA ASN A 268 9.37 -2.06 9.78
C ASN A 268 10.84 -1.77 10.12
N VAL A 269 11.57 -1.14 9.21
CA VAL A 269 13.00 -0.86 9.38
C VAL A 269 13.19 0.65 9.50
N ILE A 270 13.92 1.06 10.54
CA ILE A 270 14.46 2.42 10.63
C ILE A 270 15.64 2.45 9.65
N PHE A 271 15.48 3.13 8.52
CA PHE A 271 16.54 3.35 7.55
C PHE A 271 17.32 4.61 7.93
N ILE A 272 18.65 4.48 8.08
CA ILE A 272 19.57 5.61 8.09
C ILE A 272 20.37 5.52 6.80
N VAL A 273 20.25 6.52 5.93
CA VAL A 273 21.12 6.70 4.77
C VAL A 273 22.27 7.59 5.21
N VAL A 274 23.48 7.05 5.25
CA VAL A 274 24.70 7.82 5.55
C VAL A 274 25.38 8.16 4.24
N SER A 275 25.56 9.45 3.95
CA SER A 275 26.38 9.88 2.81
C SER A 275 27.85 9.73 3.16
N SER A 276 28.56 8.86 2.45
CA SER A 276 30.02 8.79 2.50
C SER A 276 30.59 9.74 1.46
N LEU A 277 31.25 10.81 1.88
CA LEU A 277 32.17 11.54 1.01
C LEU A 277 33.39 10.64 0.76
N LEU A 278 33.65 10.30 -0.50
CA LEU A 278 34.97 9.90 -0.98
C LEU A 278 35.61 11.11 -1.68
#